data_AF-A0A328IHS9-F1
#
_entry.id   AF-A0A328IHS9-F1
#
_cell.length_a   1.000
_cell.length_b   1.000
_cell.length_c   1.000
_cell.angle_alpha   90.00
_cell.angle_beta   90.00
_cell.angle_gamma   90.00
#
_symmetry.space_group_name_H-M   'P 1'
#
loop_
_entity.id
_entity.type
_entity.pdbx_description
1 polymer ?
#
loop_
_entity_poly.entity_id
_entity_poly.type
_entity_poly.pdbx_seq_one_letter_code
_entity_poly.pdbx_strand_id
1 'polypeptide(L)'
;MDHFTDPEYIALGARVAYELGADLIKVYYTGFESFSKVLESVPVPVVIAGGPKGKDAFEMAREALELGAMGVAYGRNVFQADDQTEYVRKLLKTVHG
;
A
#
# COMPACT_ATOMS: atom_id res chain seq x y z
N MET A 1 20.16 7.81 5.35
CA MET A 1 19.72 6.65 4.56
C MET A 1 18.22 6.76 4.44
N ASP A 2 17.67 6.45 3.27
CA ASP A 2 16.24 6.61 3.01
C ASP A 2 15.48 5.35 3.47
N HIS A 3 14.72 5.45 4.56
CA HIS A 3 14.00 4.34 5.20
C HIS A 3 12.56 4.13 4.66
N PHE A 4 12.28 4.53 3.41
CA PHE A 4 10.91 4.62 2.87
C PHE A 4 10.17 3.29 2.72
N THR A 5 10.87 2.15 2.79
CA THR A 5 10.26 0.80 2.74
C THR A 5 10.78 -0.10 3.86
N ASP A 6 11.43 0.47 4.88
CA ASP A 6 11.93 -0.30 6.01
C ASP A 6 10.76 -0.67 6.93
N PRO A 7 10.49 -1.97 7.16
CA PRO A 7 9.31 -2.41 7.90
C PRO A 7 9.26 -1.87 9.32
N GLU A 8 10.40 -1.67 9.99
CA GLU A 8 10.41 -1.15 11.37
C GLU A 8 9.99 0.33 11.41
N TYR A 9 10.51 1.14 10.48
CA TYR A 9 10.17 2.55 10.40
C TYR A 9 8.72 2.77 9.94
N ILE A 10 8.25 1.97 8.99
CA ILE A 10 6.87 2.03 8.51
C ILE A 10 5.89 1.61 9.62
N ALA A 11 6.17 0.52 10.34
CA ALA A 11 5.34 0.09 11.46
C ALA A 11 5.29 1.14 12.58
N LEU A 12 6.43 1.75 12.93
CA LEU A 12 6.48 2.83 13.91
C LEU A 12 5.64 4.03 13.47
N GLY A 13 5.77 4.47 12.22
CA GLY A 13 5.00 5.57 11.67
C GLY A 13 3.49 5.29 11.64
N ALA A 14 3.11 4.08 11.22
CA ALA A 14 1.72 3.61 11.25
C ALA A 14 1.15 3.65 12.67
N ARG A 15 1.89 3.12 13.65
CA ARG A 15 1.51 3.13 15.06
C ARG A 15 1.33 4.55 15.59
N VAL A 16 2.27 5.45 15.32
CA VAL A 16 2.18 6.86 15.74
C VAL A 16 0.93 7.52 15.17
N ALA A 17 0.65 7.34 13.88
CA ALA A 17 -0.55 7.90 13.25
C ALA A 17 -1.85 7.34 13.85
N TYR A 18 -1.90 6.05 14.16
CA TYR A 18 -3.04 5.44 14.85
C TYR A 18 -3.24 6.03 16.25
N GLU A 19 -2.19 6.17 17.06
CA GLU A 19 -2.27 6.78 18.40
C GLU A 19 -2.72 8.25 18.38
N LEU A 20 -2.49 8.95 17.26
CA LEU A 20 -2.99 10.31 17.02
C LEU A 20 -4.46 10.35 16.57
N GLY A 21 -5.12 9.20 16.43
CA GLY A 21 -6.54 9.10 16.09
C GLY A 21 -6.82 8.86 14.60
N ALA A 22 -5.88 8.33 13.83
CA ALA A 22 -6.15 7.96 12.45
C ALA A 22 -7.02 6.70 12.35
N ASP A 23 -8.15 6.79 11.64
CA ASP A 23 -9.04 5.66 11.35
C ASP A 23 -8.57 4.80 10.16
N LEU A 24 -7.62 5.29 9.37
CA LEU A 24 -7.07 4.61 8.20
C LEU A 24 -5.61 5.02 7.99
N ILE A 25 -4.77 4.02 7.70
CA ILE A 25 -3.34 4.21 7.52
C ILE A 25 -2.92 3.95 6.08
N LYS A 26 -2.16 4.87 5.50
CA LYS A 26 -1.53 4.70 4.18
C LYS A 26 -0.02 4.54 4.33
N VAL A 27 0.52 3.44 3.81
CA VAL A 27 1.97 3.13 3.90
C VAL A 27 2.54 2.70 2.55
N TYR A 28 3.86 2.65 2.46
CA TYR A 28 4.53 1.93 1.37
C TYR A 28 4.53 0.43 1.67
N TYR A 29 4.41 -0.38 0.62
CA TYR A 29 4.59 -1.82 0.72
C TYR A 29 6.06 -2.17 0.98
N THR A 30 6.29 -3.06 1.94
CA THR A 30 7.64 -3.42 2.43
C THR A 30 8.12 -4.78 1.93
N GLY A 31 7.31 -5.49 1.13
CA GLY A 31 7.60 -6.83 0.60
C GLY A 31 6.84 -7.94 1.33
N PHE A 32 6.62 -9.07 0.65
CA PHE A 32 5.68 -10.11 1.07
C PHE A 32 5.96 -10.63 2.48
N GLU A 33 7.23 -10.95 2.75
CA GLU A 33 7.68 -11.49 4.05
C GLU A 33 7.60 -10.49 5.21
N SER A 34 7.64 -9.19 4.94
CA SER A 34 7.79 -8.16 5.97
C SER A 34 6.51 -7.34 6.21
N PHE A 35 5.61 -7.30 5.24
CA PHE A 35 4.47 -6.40 5.26
C PHE A 35 3.41 -6.78 6.29
N SER A 36 3.28 -8.08 6.63
CA SER A 36 2.44 -8.55 7.73
C SER A 36 2.77 -7.87 9.07
N LYS A 37 4.06 -7.63 9.36
CA LYS A 37 4.50 -6.92 10.58
C LYS A 37 3.99 -5.48 10.64
N VAL A 38 3.84 -4.83 9.47
CA VAL A 38 3.27 -3.48 9.37
C VAL A 38 1.77 -3.54 9.65
N LEU A 39 1.06 -4.52 9.08
CA LEU A 39 -0.37 -4.71 9.32
C LEU A 39 -0.67 -5.00 10.79
N GLU A 40 0.15 -5.82 11.45
CA GLU A 40 0.02 -6.16 12.87
C GLU A 40 0.31 -4.98 13.82
N SER A 41 0.95 -3.91 13.33
CA SER A 41 1.33 -2.77 14.17
C SER A 41 0.16 -1.87 14.57
N VAL A 42 -0.97 -1.96 13.87
CA VAL A 42 -2.15 -1.11 14.07
C VAL A 42 -3.47 -1.90 13.93
N PRO A 43 -4.50 -1.60 14.73
CA PRO A 43 -5.79 -2.29 14.66
C PRO A 43 -6.79 -1.63 13.68
N VAL A 44 -6.31 -0.80 12.74
CA VAL A 44 -7.14 -0.06 11.78
C VAL A 44 -6.79 -0.42 10.34
N PRO A 45 -7.70 -0.23 9.37
CA PRO A 45 -7.45 -0.53 7.96
C PRO A 45 -6.19 0.12 7.41
N VAL A 46 -5.41 -0.66 6.68
CA VAL A 46 -4.18 -0.21 5.99
C VAL A 46 -4.37 -0.29 4.48
N VAL A 47 -3.98 0.76 3.77
CA VAL A 47 -3.92 0.80 2.30
C VAL A 47 -2.51 1.09 1.83
N ILE A 48 -2.12 0.56 0.67
CA ILE A 48 -0.76 0.74 0.15
C ILE A 48 -0.66 1.87 -0.89
N ALA A 49 0.47 2.58 -0.88
CA ALA A 49 0.89 3.46 -1.96
C ALA A 49 1.49 2.66 -3.13
N GLY A 50 1.34 3.16 -4.36
CA GLY A 50 1.80 2.45 -5.57
C GLY A 50 3.31 2.47 -5.83
N GLY A 51 4.11 3.07 -4.94
CA GLY A 51 5.56 3.15 -5.12
C GLY A 51 6.01 4.01 -6.31
N PRO A 52 7.31 3.94 -6.69
CA PRO A 52 7.84 4.54 -7.91
C PRO A 52 7.44 3.74 -9.17
N LYS A 53 7.41 4.40 -10.33
CA LYS A 53 7.07 3.82 -11.64
C LYS A 53 8.02 2.65 -11.98
N GLY A 54 7.49 1.52 -12.45
CA GLY A 54 8.28 0.40 -13.00
C GLY A 54 8.38 -0.85 -12.13
N LYS A 55 7.98 -0.80 -10.84
CA LYS A 55 7.57 -2.02 -10.14
C LYS A 55 6.16 -2.40 -10.59
N ASP A 56 5.86 -3.69 -10.67
CA ASP A 56 4.50 -4.14 -10.99
C ASP A 56 3.56 -3.78 -9.84
N ALA A 57 2.92 -2.61 -9.97
CA ALA A 57 2.01 -2.08 -8.96
C ALA A 57 0.77 -2.96 -8.81
N PHE A 58 0.40 -3.74 -9.82
CA PHE A 58 -0.72 -4.67 -9.71
C PHE A 58 -0.33 -5.89 -8.88
N GLU A 59 0.89 -6.41 -9.08
CA GLU A 59 1.40 -7.50 -8.23
C GLU A 59 1.57 -7.04 -6.78
N MET A 60 2.09 -5.83 -6.57
CA MET A 60 2.19 -5.22 -5.24
C MET A 60 0.81 -5.09 -4.56
N ALA A 61 -0.21 -4.67 -5.31
CA ALA A 61 -1.58 -4.63 -4.81
C ALA A 61 -2.08 -6.03 -4.45
N ARG A 62 -1.88 -7.01 -5.34
CA ARG A 62 -2.31 -8.40 -5.12
C ARG A 62 -1.68 -9.00 -3.86
N GLU A 63 -0.36 -8.89 -3.71
CA GLU A 63 0.37 -9.39 -2.55
C GLU A 63 -0.07 -8.69 -1.26
N ALA A 64 -0.21 -7.36 -1.26
CA ALA A 64 -0.63 -6.63 -0.07
C ALA A 64 -2.06 -6.99 0.35
N LEU A 65 -2.97 -7.16 -0.62
CA LEU A 65 -4.35 -7.60 -0.37
C LEU A 65 -4.37 -9.04 0.18
N GLU A 66 -3.55 -9.93 -0.36
CA GLU A 66 -3.38 -11.31 0.11
C GLU A 66 -2.93 -11.36 1.58
N LEU A 67 -2.09 -10.42 1.99
CA LEU A 67 -1.60 -10.31 3.37
C LEU A 67 -2.57 -9.58 4.32
N GLY A 68 -3.65 -8.98 3.82
CA GLY A 68 -4.68 -8.32 4.63
C GLY A 68 -4.71 -6.79 4.55
N ALA A 69 -4.02 -6.16 3.59
CA ALA A 69 -4.31 -4.76 3.27
C ALA A 69 -5.76 -4.62 2.78
N MET A 70 -6.38 -3.48 3.10
CA MET A 70 -7.78 -3.21 2.77
C MET A 70 -7.96 -2.44 1.44
N GLY A 71 -6.86 -2.19 0.71
CA GLY A 71 -6.92 -1.52 -0.58
C GLY A 71 -5.63 -0.79 -0.96
N VAL A 72 -5.79 0.11 -1.94
CA VAL A 72 -4.70 0.87 -2.55
C VAL A 72 -5.04 2.36 -2.61
N ALA A 73 -4.02 3.21 -2.51
CA ALA A 73 -4.14 4.66 -2.69
C ALA A 73 -3.10 5.15 -3.71
N TYR A 74 -3.35 4.82 -4.99
CA TYR A 74 -2.42 5.04 -6.10
C TYR A 74 -2.62 6.41 -6.75
N GLY A 75 -1.50 7.04 -7.13
CA GLY A 75 -1.48 8.37 -7.76
C GLY A 75 -0.72 8.35 -9.08
N ARG A 76 0.61 8.57 -9.02
CA ARG A 76 1.49 8.65 -10.21
C ARG A 76 1.30 7.51 -11.21
N ASN A 77 1.16 6.26 -10.72
CA ASN A 77 0.96 5.11 -11.60
C ASN A 77 -0.32 5.21 -12.45
N VAL A 78 -1.37 5.85 -11.94
CA VAL A 78 -2.61 6.11 -12.67
C VAL A 78 -2.42 7.30 -13.60
N PHE A 79 -2.05 8.46 -13.07
CA PHE A 79 -2.00 9.72 -13.83
C PHE A 79 -0.93 9.75 -14.93
N GLN A 80 0.09 8.89 -14.83
CA GLN A 80 1.19 8.78 -15.79
C GLN A 80 1.10 7.50 -16.64
N ALA A 81 -0.01 6.76 -16.59
CA ALA A 81 -0.29 5.67 -17.50
C ALA A 81 -0.68 6.20 -18.89
N ASP A 82 -0.36 5.45 -19.93
CA ASP A 82 -0.72 5.80 -21.31
C ASP A 82 -2.25 5.82 -21.50
N ASP A 83 -2.95 4.87 -20.86
CA ASP A 83 -4.41 4.85 -20.76
C ASP A 83 -4.82 4.78 -19.28
N GLN A 84 -5.20 5.93 -18.73
CA GLN A 84 -5.60 6.06 -17.32
C GLN A 84 -6.90 5.30 -17.02
N THR A 85 -7.83 5.26 -17.98
CA THR A 85 -9.13 4.61 -17.78
C THR A 85 -8.94 3.10 -17.68
N GLU A 86 -8.16 2.53 -18.60
CA GLU A 86 -7.84 1.11 -18.57
C GLU A 86 -7.00 0.73 -17.35
N TYR A 87 -6.08 1.60 -16.92
CA TYR A 87 -5.32 1.39 -15.69
C TYR A 87 -6.24 1.30 -14.46
N VAL A 88 -7.19 2.23 -14.32
CA VAL A 88 -8.16 2.21 -13.22
C VAL A 88 -9.07 0.98 -13.29
N ARG A 89 -9.54 0.57 -14.49
CA ARG A 89 -10.33 -0.68 -14.63
C ARG A 89 -9.57 -1.90 -14.14
N LYS A 90 -8.29 -2.03 -14.51
CA LYS A 90 -7.43 -3.12 -14.03
C LYS A 90 -7.26 -3.05 -12.52
N LEU A 91 -7.05 -1.86 -11.96
CA LEU A 91 -6.90 -1.69 -10.51
C LEU A 91 -8.18 -2.07 -9.75
N LEU A 92 -9.36 -1.68 -10.26
CA LEU A 92 -10.65 -2.08 -9.70
C LEU A 92 -10.79 -3.60 -9.68
N LYS A 93 -10.46 -4.28 -10.79
CA LYS A 93 -10.47 -5.74 -10.88
C LYS A 93 -9.51 -6.39 -9.88
N THR A 94 -8.30 -5.84 -9.71
CA THR A 94 -7.33 -6.35 -8.73
C THR A 94 -7.81 -6.21 -7.29
N VAL A 95 -8.47 -5.10 -6.94
CA VAL A 95 -8.86 -4.80 -5.55
C VAL A 95 -10.22 -5.40 -5.18
N HIS A 96 -11.15 -5.51 -6.13
CA HIS A 96 -12.55 -5.84 -5.85
C HIS A 96 -13.07 -7.13 -6.52
N GLY A 97 -12.33 -7.72 -7.46
CA GLY A 97 -12.76 -8.90 -8.23
C GLY A 97 -13.59 -8.55 -9.46
#